data_AF-A0A7J6FBR0-F1
#
_entry.id   AF-A0A7J6FBR0-F1
#
_cell.length_a   1.000
_cell.length_b   1.000
_cell.length_c   1.000
_cell.angle_alpha   90.00
_cell.angle_beta   90.00
_cell.angle_gamma   90.00
#
_symmetry.space_group_name_H-M   'P 1'
#
loop_
_entity.id
_entity.type
_entity.pdbx_description
1 polymer ?
#
loop_
_entity_poly.entity_id
_entity_poly.type
_entity_poly.pdbx_seq_one_letter_code
_entity_poly.pdbx_strand_id
1 'polypeptide(L)'
;SACNGFEEEGVMIAAASEAIWDDKRACGRMYKVRCIGGTNQGVSNPCRGGGSIVVKIVDLCPSPGCRGTIDLSQEAFAMIADPNEGKINIKFTQDRRMILYINILGIKLIIKMATMRVIIVFVGMIMICQSLVSFAEKGTATFYTPPYTPSACDGNKEEGVMIAAASKAIWDDKGACGRKYKVKCIGGTNGQANHNPCRGGSVVVKIVDFCPAGCQGTIDLSQEAFAMIADPNAGKINIKFIE
;
A
#
# COMPACT_ATOMS: atom_id res chain seq x y z
N SER A 1 -17.31 14.53 36.75
CA SER A 1 -16.33 13.52 37.15
C SER A 1 -15.05 14.18 37.66
N ALA A 2 -14.33 13.55 38.59
CA ALA A 2 -13.11 14.08 39.20
C ALA A 2 -11.92 14.19 38.23
N CYS A 3 -11.99 13.50 37.08
CA CYS A 3 -10.98 13.61 36.02
C CYS A 3 -11.18 14.85 35.14
N ASN A 4 -12.36 14.99 34.51
CA ASN A 4 -12.58 15.95 33.41
C ASN A 4 -13.79 16.89 33.63
N GLY A 5 -14.35 16.97 34.84
CA GLY A 5 -15.45 17.90 35.12
C GLY A 5 -16.78 17.46 34.48
N PHE A 6 -17.36 18.28 33.60
CA PHE A 6 -18.69 18.05 32.99
C PHE A 6 -18.64 17.45 31.57
N GLU A 7 -17.49 16.96 31.13
CA GLU A 7 -17.37 16.33 29.81
C GLU A 7 -18.07 14.96 29.74
N GLU A 8 -18.76 14.70 28.63
CA GLU A 8 -19.38 13.40 28.36
C GLU A 8 -18.33 12.38 27.90
N GLU A 9 -18.11 11.34 28.71
CA GLU A 9 -17.08 10.31 28.50
C GLU A 9 -17.67 8.95 28.07
N GLY A 10 -18.94 8.97 27.67
CA GLY A 10 -19.71 7.78 27.29
C GLY A 10 -20.11 6.91 28.48
N VAL A 11 -20.65 5.73 28.18
CA VAL A 11 -21.22 4.81 29.19
C VAL A 11 -20.26 3.70 29.63
N MET A 12 -19.13 3.50 28.94
CA MET A 12 -18.12 2.49 29.28
C MET A 12 -17.07 3.04 30.23
N ILE A 13 -17.55 3.48 31.39
CA ILE A 13 -16.77 4.25 32.35
C ILE A 13 -16.84 3.63 33.74
N ALA A 14 -15.89 4.02 34.58
CA ALA A 14 -15.83 3.61 35.97
C ALA A 14 -15.19 4.68 36.87
N ALA A 15 -15.54 4.64 38.15
CA ALA A 15 -14.88 5.39 39.21
C ALA A 15 -13.88 4.49 39.95
N ALA A 16 -12.67 5.00 40.20
CA ALA A 16 -11.61 4.25 40.86
C ALA A 16 -11.63 4.48 42.37
N SER A 17 -11.45 3.42 43.16
CA SER A 17 -11.18 3.56 44.59
C SER A 17 -9.82 4.25 44.83
N GLU A 18 -9.58 4.75 46.05
CA GLU A 18 -8.33 5.41 46.44
C GLU A 18 -7.09 4.55 46.17
N ALA A 19 -7.22 3.21 46.28
CA ALA A 19 -6.14 2.27 45.99
C ALA A 19 -5.71 2.26 44.51
N ILE A 20 -6.59 2.69 43.59
CA ILE A 20 -6.32 2.78 42.15
C ILE A 20 -6.09 4.22 41.71
N TRP A 21 -6.72 5.19 42.37
CA TRP A 21 -6.81 6.59 41.95
C TRP A 21 -5.46 7.27 41.68
N ASP A 22 -4.44 6.98 42.49
CA ASP A 22 -3.04 7.40 42.27
C ASP A 22 -2.94 8.92 41.98
N ASP A 23 -3.51 9.76 42.84
CA ASP A 23 -3.53 11.23 42.72
C ASP A 23 -3.91 11.73 41.31
N LYS A 24 -5.08 11.31 40.82
CA LYS A 24 -5.60 11.58 39.45
C LYS A 24 -4.82 10.92 38.31
N ARG A 25 -3.69 10.26 38.55
CA ARG A 25 -2.95 9.55 37.47
C ARG A 25 -3.72 8.36 36.92
N ALA A 26 -4.75 7.90 37.62
CA ALA A 26 -5.67 6.89 37.13
C ALA A 26 -6.60 7.37 36.01
N CYS A 27 -6.83 8.68 35.90
CA CYS A 27 -7.71 9.28 34.91
C CYS A 27 -7.34 8.86 33.49
N GLY A 28 -8.34 8.43 32.71
CA GLY A 28 -8.17 7.96 31.35
C GLY A 28 -7.52 6.58 31.21
N ARG A 29 -7.09 5.92 32.30
CA ARG A 29 -6.62 4.54 32.23
C ARG A 29 -7.78 3.62 31.84
N MET A 30 -7.51 2.72 30.92
CA MET A 30 -8.44 1.67 30.51
C MET A 30 -8.21 0.42 31.36
N TYR A 31 -9.28 -0.22 31.81
CA TYR A 31 -9.23 -1.48 32.54
C TYR A 31 -10.09 -2.52 31.85
N LYS A 32 -9.51 -3.70 31.63
CA LYS A 32 -10.26 -4.88 31.22
C LYS A 32 -10.82 -5.53 32.48
N VAL A 33 -12.14 -5.65 32.55
CA VAL A 33 -12.88 -6.14 33.73
C VAL A 33 -13.72 -7.35 33.36
N ARG A 34 -13.68 -8.39 34.20
CA ARG A 34 -14.46 -9.62 34.05
C ARG A 34 -15.08 -10.01 35.39
N CYS A 35 -16.36 -10.38 35.36
CA CYS A 35 -17.04 -10.99 36.51
C CYS A 35 -16.50 -12.41 36.74
N ILE A 36 -16.17 -12.73 38.00
CA ILE A 36 -15.70 -14.05 38.43
C ILE A 36 -16.57 -14.71 39.52
N GLY A 37 -17.57 -13.99 40.04
CA GLY A 37 -18.58 -14.55 40.95
C GLY A 37 -19.35 -13.47 41.71
N GLY A 38 -20.34 -13.87 42.51
CA GLY A 38 -21.07 -12.98 43.41
C GLY A 38 -20.39 -12.78 44.75
N THR A 39 -20.78 -11.73 45.48
CA THR A 39 -20.37 -11.51 46.88
C THR A 39 -21.43 -11.94 47.90
N ASN A 40 -22.67 -12.16 47.46
CA ASN A 40 -23.80 -12.53 48.31
C ASN A 40 -23.86 -14.05 48.51
N GLN A 41 -24.12 -14.52 49.74
CA GLN A 41 -24.30 -15.94 50.02
C GLN A 41 -25.66 -16.43 49.49
N GLY A 42 -25.67 -17.51 48.71
CA GLY A 42 -26.91 -18.16 48.25
C GLY A 42 -27.42 -17.78 46.85
N VAL A 43 -26.68 -16.95 46.09
CA VAL A 43 -27.09 -16.51 44.74
C VAL A 43 -26.49 -17.41 43.65
N SER A 44 -27.31 -17.78 42.65
CA SER A 44 -26.88 -18.46 41.43
C SER A 44 -26.02 -17.52 40.58
N ASN A 45 -24.80 -17.96 40.24
CA ASN A 45 -23.79 -17.26 39.43
C ASN A 45 -24.26 -15.95 38.75
N PRO A 46 -23.92 -14.76 39.29
CA PRO A 46 -24.44 -13.50 38.77
C PRO A 46 -23.76 -13.02 37.49
N CYS A 47 -22.69 -13.71 37.05
CA CYS A 47 -21.92 -13.30 35.89
C CYS A 47 -22.63 -13.65 34.59
N ARG A 48 -22.73 -12.68 33.68
CA ARG A 48 -23.25 -12.89 32.33
C ARG A 48 -22.13 -13.30 31.38
N GLY A 49 -22.30 -14.45 30.71
CA GLY A 49 -21.60 -14.79 29.45
C GLY A 49 -20.06 -14.84 29.45
N GLY A 50 -19.37 -14.84 30.59
CA GLY A 50 -17.90 -15.05 30.69
C GLY A 50 -16.99 -14.03 29.99
N GLY A 51 -17.56 -13.01 29.36
CA GLY A 51 -16.84 -11.98 28.62
C GLY A 51 -16.07 -11.02 29.53
N SER A 52 -15.18 -10.23 28.94
CA SER A 52 -14.58 -9.07 29.61
C SER A 52 -14.96 -7.82 28.86
N ILE A 53 -15.27 -6.77 29.59
CA ILE A 53 -15.47 -5.42 29.05
C ILE A 53 -14.23 -4.57 29.29
N VAL A 54 -14.11 -3.46 28.58
CA VAL A 54 -13.08 -2.44 28.82
C VAL A 54 -13.78 -1.15 29.25
N VAL A 55 -13.35 -0.59 30.38
CA VAL A 55 -13.89 0.67 30.93
C VAL A 55 -12.78 1.70 31.13
N LYS A 56 -13.12 2.98 30.95
CA LYS A 56 -12.23 4.12 31.22
C LYS A 56 -12.45 4.62 32.65
N ILE A 57 -11.37 4.85 33.40
CA ILE A 57 -11.48 5.56 34.69
C ILE A 57 -11.71 7.04 34.42
N VAL A 58 -12.85 7.56 34.87
CA VAL A 58 -13.23 8.96 34.70
C VAL A 58 -13.51 9.67 36.01
N ASP A 59 -13.68 8.93 37.11
CA ASP A 59 -14.03 9.52 38.41
C ASP A 59 -13.29 8.86 39.58
N LEU A 60 -13.32 9.54 40.72
CA LEU A 60 -12.88 9.02 42.01
C LEU A 60 -14.10 8.48 42.77
N CYS A 61 -13.93 7.31 43.35
CA CYS A 61 -14.89 6.69 44.25
C CYS A 61 -14.29 6.74 45.67
N PRO A 62 -14.55 7.82 46.45
CA PRO A 62 -13.91 8.04 47.74
C PRO A 62 -14.52 7.17 48.84
N SER A 63 -13.72 6.81 49.84
CA SER A 63 -14.22 6.15 51.06
C SER A 63 -14.96 7.17 51.94
N PRO A 64 -16.04 6.79 52.68
CA PRO A 64 -16.65 5.46 52.79
C PRO A 64 -17.74 5.17 51.73
N GLY A 65 -17.99 6.09 50.79
CA GLY A 65 -19.05 5.96 49.78
C GLY A 65 -18.82 4.82 48.80
N CYS A 66 -17.54 4.50 48.53
CA CYS A 66 -17.17 3.44 47.62
C CYS A 66 -17.28 2.05 48.25
N ARG A 67 -18.09 1.17 47.65
CA ARG A 67 -18.31 -0.20 48.15
C ARG A 67 -17.41 -1.27 47.49
N GLY A 68 -16.61 -0.88 46.49
CA GLY A 68 -15.80 -1.80 45.68
C GLY A 68 -14.49 -1.18 45.20
N THR A 69 -13.63 -1.99 44.60
CA THR A 69 -12.31 -1.57 44.12
C THR A 69 -12.40 -0.70 42.85
N ILE A 70 -13.37 -1.01 41.99
CA ILE A 70 -13.74 -0.26 40.77
C ILE A 70 -15.27 -0.20 40.76
N ASP A 71 -15.82 1.01 40.70
CA ASP A 71 -17.25 1.26 40.62
C ASP A 71 -17.64 1.50 39.16
N LEU A 72 -18.33 0.54 38.56
CA LEU A 72 -18.67 0.56 37.13
C LEU A 72 -19.95 1.39 36.91
N SER A 73 -20.07 2.04 35.76
CA SER A 73 -21.37 2.55 35.32
C SER A 73 -22.42 1.43 35.25
N GLN A 74 -23.70 1.80 35.31
CA GLN A 74 -24.79 0.84 35.25
C GLN A 74 -24.74 0.00 33.97
N GLU A 75 -24.43 0.62 32.84
CA GLU A 75 -24.33 -0.02 31.53
C GLU A 75 -23.16 -0.99 31.47
N ALA A 76 -21.99 -0.59 31.98
CA ALA A 76 -20.82 -1.46 32.06
C ALA A 76 -21.08 -2.65 33.00
N PHE A 77 -21.68 -2.42 34.16
CA PHE A 77 -22.02 -3.47 35.11
C PHE A 77 -22.99 -4.48 34.51
N ALA A 78 -24.08 -4.01 33.89
CA ALA A 78 -25.12 -4.84 33.29
C ALA A 78 -24.62 -5.75 32.16
N MET A 79 -23.49 -5.40 31.53
CA MET A 79 -22.88 -6.25 30.51
C MET A 79 -22.14 -7.47 31.07
N ILE A 80 -21.67 -7.42 32.32
CA ILE A 80 -20.90 -8.52 32.91
C ILE A 80 -21.60 -9.23 34.06
N ALA A 81 -22.64 -8.63 34.66
CA ALA A 81 -23.42 -9.24 35.73
C ALA A 81 -24.86 -8.71 35.81
N ASP A 82 -25.71 -9.37 36.61
CA ASP A 82 -27.04 -8.86 36.97
C ASP A 82 -26.93 -7.60 37.86
N PRO A 83 -27.45 -6.44 37.44
CA PRO A 83 -27.42 -5.20 38.23
C PRO A 83 -28.03 -5.31 39.63
N ASN A 84 -28.96 -6.24 39.85
CA ASN A 84 -29.61 -6.43 41.16
C ASN A 84 -28.64 -6.93 42.25
N GLU A 85 -27.48 -7.47 41.87
CA GLU A 85 -26.48 -7.89 42.85
C GLU A 85 -25.84 -6.73 43.61
N GLY A 86 -25.72 -5.57 42.96
CA GLY A 86 -25.06 -4.37 43.50
C GLY A 86 -23.56 -4.51 43.79
N LYS A 87 -23.03 -5.72 43.99
CA LYS A 87 -21.61 -6.02 44.22
C LYS A 87 -21.26 -7.43 43.75
N ILE A 88 -20.13 -7.54 43.05
CA ILE A 88 -19.63 -8.79 42.47
C ILE A 88 -18.12 -8.91 42.67
N ASN A 89 -17.61 -10.13 42.62
CA ASN A 89 -16.18 -10.39 42.52
C ASN A 89 -15.73 -10.23 41.07
N ILE A 90 -14.66 -9.46 40.87
CA ILE A 90 -14.11 -9.17 39.54
C ILE A 90 -12.64 -9.57 39.45
N LYS A 91 -12.24 -10.01 38.26
CA LYS A 91 -10.84 -9.99 37.83
C LYS A 91 -10.66 -8.81 36.89
N PHE A 92 -9.74 -7.92 37.23
CA PHE A 92 -9.44 -6.75 36.41
C PHE A 92 -7.94 -6.62 36.18
N THR A 93 -7.59 -6.09 35.01
CA THR A 93 -6.22 -5.79 34.62
C THR A 93 -6.19 -4.48 33.87
N GLN A 94 -5.23 -3.60 34.19
CA GLN A 94 -5.03 -2.38 33.43
C GLN A 94 -4.70 -2.72 31.98
N ASP A 95 -5.50 -2.23 31.03
CA ASP A 95 -5.25 -2.42 29.61
C ASP A 95 -4.17 -1.43 29.14
N ARG A 96 -2.91 -1.85 29.29
CA ARG A 96 -1.74 -1.07 28.85
C ARG A 96 -1.55 -1.06 27.34
N ARG A 97 -2.43 -1.70 26.56
CA ARG A 97 -2.34 -1.66 25.09
C ARG A 97 -2.45 -0.23 24.57
N MET A 98 -3.10 0.69 25.29
CA MET A 98 -3.15 2.11 24.91
C MET A 98 -1.94 2.94 25.39
N ILE A 99 -1.23 2.53 26.46
CA ILE A 99 -0.05 3.24 26.99
C ILE A 99 1.23 2.92 26.19
N LEU A 100 1.29 1.73 25.57
CA LEU A 100 2.37 1.44 24.61
C LEU A 100 2.30 2.36 23.39
N TYR A 101 1.12 2.84 22.98
CA TYR A 101 0.99 3.66 21.78
C TYR A 101 1.57 5.06 21.93
N ILE A 102 1.61 5.68 23.12
CA ILE A 102 2.10 7.06 23.29
C ILE A 102 3.64 7.12 23.37
N ASN A 103 4.28 6.19 24.09
CA ASN A 103 5.75 6.09 24.09
C ASN A 103 6.29 5.55 22.77
N ILE A 104 5.55 4.63 22.12
CA ILE A 104 5.89 4.19 20.77
C ILE A 104 5.57 5.30 19.75
N LEU A 105 4.55 6.15 19.90
CA LEU A 105 4.32 7.29 18.99
C LEU A 105 5.39 8.36 19.14
N GLY A 106 5.75 8.78 20.35
CA GLY A 106 6.74 9.83 20.58
C GLY A 106 8.15 9.42 20.15
N ILE A 107 8.55 8.18 20.50
CA ILE A 107 9.82 7.60 20.03
C ILE A 107 9.73 7.28 18.53
N LYS A 108 8.59 6.80 17.99
CA LYS A 108 8.39 6.68 16.53
C LYS A 108 8.38 8.02 15.84
N LEU A 109 8.04 9.15 16.47
CA LEU A 109 7.97 10.45 15.80
C LEU A 109 9.35 11.10 15.74
N ILE A 110 10.16 10.99 16.79
CA ILE A 110 11.56 11.45 16.78
C ILE A 110 12.43 10.53 15.91
N ILE A 111 12.25 9.20 16.03
CA ILE A 111 12.86 8.24 15.12
C ILE A 111 12.30 8.44 13.72
N LYS A 112 11.00 8.69 13.48
CA LYS A 112 10.46 9.08 12.16
C LYS A 112 11.03 10.40 11.70
N MET A 113 11.27 11.44 12.48
CA MET A 113 11.78 12.69 11.90
C MET A 113 13.25 12.55 11.45
N ALA A 114 14.06 11.79 12.19
CA ALA A 114 15.42 11.43 11.79
C ALA A 114 15.45 10.38 10.66
N THR A 115 14.66 9.30 10.76
CA THR A 115 14.55 8.27 9.72
C THR A 115 13.70 8.69 8.53
N MET A 116 12.78 9.65 8.61
CA MET A 116 12.00 10.17 7.48
C MET A 116 12.83 11.17 6.69
N ARG A 117 13.79 11.88 7.30
CA ARG A 117 14.83 12.58 6.53
C ARG A 117 15.75 11.58 5.81
N VAL A 118 16.19 10.52 6.49
CA VAL A 118 17.00 9.45 5.85
C VAL A 118 16.19 8.65 4.83
N ILE A 119 14.91 8.36 5.05
CA ILE A 119 13.99 7.64 4.16
C ILE A 119 13.57 8.55 3.01
N ILE A 120 13.34 9.86 3.19
CA ILE A 120 13.11 10.78 2.06
C ILE A 120 14.37 10.88 1.21
N VAL A 121 15.57 10.89 1.81
CA VAL A 121 16.82 10.83 1.05
C VAL A 121 17.02 9.47 0.39
N PHE A 122 16.70 8.34 1.04
CA PHE A 122 16.83 6.99 0.47
C PHE A 122 15.75 6.69 -0.57
N VAL A 123 14.50 7.05 -0.34
CA VAL A 123 13.39 6.96 -1.30
C VAL A 123 13.62 7.95 -2.43
N GLY A 124 14.10 9.16 -2.13
CA GLY A 124 14.56 10.10 -3.15
C GLY A 124 15.70 9.51 -3.98
N MET A 125 16.70 8.90 -3.35
CA MET A 125 17.81 8.24 -4.03
C MET A 125 17.36 7.00 -4.81
N ILE A 126 16.40 6.22 -4.31
CA ILE A 126 15.81 5.07 -5.00
C ILE A 126 14.95 5.54 -6.17
N MET A 127 14.13 6.58 -6.03
CA MET A 127 13.31 7.17 -7.10
C MET A 127 14.19 7.82 -8.18
N ILE A 128 15.25 8.53 -7.78
CA ILE A 128 16.30 9.03 -8.68
C ILE A 128 17.00 7.83 -9.36
N CYS A 129 17.29 6.76 -8.63
CA CYS A 129 17.91 5.57 -9.20
C CYS A 129 16.97 4.82 -10.17
N GLN A 130 15.64 4.84 -9.95
CA GLN A 130 14.65 4.20 -10.83
C GLN A 130 14.54 4.93 -12.17
N SER A 131 14.81 6.23 -12.22
CA SER A 131 14.86 6.99 -13.48
C SER A 131 16.05 6.61 -14.39
N LEU A 132 17.03 5.87 -13.87
CA LEU A 132 18.21 5.41 -14.61
C LEU A 132 18.14 3.93 -15.03
N VAL A 133 17.12 3.19 -14.58
CA VAL A 133 16.97 1.77 -14.93
C VAL A 133 16.05 1.67 -16.14
N SER A 134 16.63 1.80 -17.32
CA SER A 134 15.95 1.45 -18.56
C SER A 134 15.85 -0.08 -18.65
N PHE A 135 14.66 -0.63 -18.43
CA PHE A 135 14.42 -2.06 -18.64
C PHE A 135 14.28 -2.32 -20.13
N ALA A 136 15.16 -3.16 -20.66
CA ALA A 136 15.08 -3.54 -22.05
C ALA A 136 13.99 -4.61 -22.22
N GLU A 137 12.87 -4.20 -22.82
CA GLU A 137 11.67 -4.98 -23.08
C GLU A 137 11.88 -5.97 -24.23
N LYS A 138 11.09 -7.04 -24.26
CA LYS A 138 11.08 -8.02 -25.35
C LYS A 138 9.79 -7.88 -26.14
N GLY A 139 9.91 -7.99 -27.46
CA GLY A 139 8.77 -7.96 -28.35
C GLY A 139 9.10 -8.59 -29.69
N THR A 140 8.27 -8.30 -30.69
CA THR A 140 8.54 -8.70 -32.07
C THR A 140 8.66 -7.48 -32.96
N ALA A 141 9.44 -7.58 -34.02
CA ALA A 141 9.49 -6.57 -35.07
C ALA A 141 9.12 -7.16 -36.41
N THR A 142 8.40 -6.35 -37.18
CA THR A 142 8.17 -6.49 -38.63
C THR A 142 8.76 -5.26 -39.32
N PHE A 143 8.56 -5.14 -40.63
CA PHE A 143 8.88 -3.90 -41.33
C PHE A 143 7.82 -3.51 -42.36
N TYR A 144 7.81 -2.22 -42.69
CA TYR A 144 7.01 -1.64 -43.76
C TYR A 144 7.90 -0.86 -44.75
N THR A 145 7.40 -0.71 -45.98
CA THR A 145 8.11 -0.09 -47.10
C THR A 145 7.59 1.32 -47.37
N PRO A 146 8.36 2.18 -48.07
CA PRO A 146 7.89 3.49 -48.47
C PRO A 146 6.59 3.42 -49.30
N PRO A 147 5.79 4.51 -49.35
CA PRO A 147 6.05 5.81 -48.72
C PRO A 147 5.83 5.78 -47.19
N TYR A 148 6.70 6.50 -46.46
CA TYR A 148 6.64 6.62 -44.99
C TYR A 148 5.76 7.77 -44.49
N THR A 149 5.10 8.45 -45.42
CA THR A 149 4.17 9.55 -45.19
C THR A 149 2.88 9.27 -45.95
N PRO A 150 1.72 9.73 -45.44
CA PRO A 150 1.54 10.44 -44.18
C PRO A 150 1.69 9.51 -42.97
N SER A 151 2.27 10.03 -41.88
CA SER A 151 2.38 9.30 -40.62
C SER A 151 1.41 9.84 -39.56
N ALA A 152 1.02 9.00 -38.61
CA ALA A 152 0.06 9.37 -37.56
C ALA A 152 0.57 10.47 -36.60
N CYS A 153 1.88 10.65 -36.48
CA CYS A 153 2.48 11.69 -35.63
C CYS A 153 2.50 13.05 -36.32
N ASP A 154 3.12 13.16 -37.50
CA ASP A 154 3.46 14.44 -38.14
C ASP A 154 2.86 14.62 -39.55
N GLY A 155 1.98 13.72 -39.99
CA GLY A 155 1.33 13.81 -41.30
C GLY A 155 2.33 13.67 -42.45
N ASN A 156 2.36 14.63 -43.37
CA ASN A 156 3.20 14.59 -44.58
C ASN A 156 4.67 14.98 -44.33
N LYS A 157 5.10 15.13 -43.08
CA LYS A 157 6.48 15.50 -42.77
C LYS A 157 7.41 14.30 -42.95
N GLU A 158 8.44 14.45 -43.77
CA GLU A 158 9.47 13.43 -43.91
C GLU A 158 10.38 13.40 -42.66
N GLU A 159 10.51 12.23 -42.04
CA GLU A 159 11.33 11.99 -40.84
C GLU A 159 12.53 11.06 -41.12
N GLY A 160 12.80 10.81 -42.40
CA GLY A 160 13.86 9.92 -42.88
C GLY A 160 13.48 8.44 -42.80
N VAL A 161 14.50 7.57 -42.83
CA VAL A 161 14.32 6.12 -42.88
C VAL A 161 14.67 5.42 -41.56
N MET A 162 15.19 6.11 -40.55
CA MET A 162 15.46 5.51 -39.23
C MET A 162 14.26 5.70 -38.32
N ILE A 163 13.14 5.12 -38.74
CA ILE A 163 11.81 5.34 -38.18
C ILE A 163 11.09 4.00 -37.92
N ALA A 164 10.02 4.07 -37.15
CA ALA A 164 9.14 2.94 -36.89
C ALA A 164 7.70 3.38 -36.58
N ALA A 165 6.76 2.46 -36.78
CA ALA A 165 5.40 2.54 -36.29
C ALA A 165 5.25 1.77 -34.97
N ALA A 166 4.59 2.39 -33.99
CA ALA A 166 4.34 1.80 -32.69
C ALA A 166 3.02 1.03 -32.67
N SER A 167 3.03 -0.20 -32.16
CA SER A 167 1.79 -0.92 -31.85
C SER A 167 1.02 -0.27 -30.69
N LYS A 168 -0.23 -0.69 -30.44
CA LYS A 168 -1.05 -0.21 -29.31
C LYS A 168 -0.35 -0.32 -27.94
N ALA A 169 0.56 -1.28 -27.77
CA ALA A 169 1.32 -1.45 -26.53
C ALA A 169 2.30 -0.29 -26.26
N ILE A 170 2.77 0.39 -27.31
CA ILE A 170 3.73 1.50 -27.22
C ILE A 170 3.06 2.85 -27.49
N TRP A 171 2.06 2.90 -28.39
CA TRP A 171 1.51 4.12 -28.98
C TRP A 171 1.11 5.23 -27.99
N ASP A 172 0.54 4.85 -26.84
CA ASP A 172 0.23 5.75 -25.72
C ASP A 172 -0.59 6.99 -26.15
N ASP A 173 -1.61 6.80 -26.99
CA ASP A 173 -2.46 7.87 -27.54
C ASP A 173 -1.67 9.06 -28.12
N LYS A 174 -0.69 8.76 -28.99
CA LYS A 174 0.33 9.69 -29.56
C LYS A 174 1.45 10.09 -28.60
N GLY A 175 1.41 9.68 -27.34
CA GLY A 175 2.46 9.90 -26.36
C GLY A 175 3.82 9.33 -26.79
N ALA A 176 3.83 8.30 -27.65
CA ALA A 176 5.06 7.72 -28.20
C ALA A 176 5.71 8.53 -29.33
N CYS A 177 4.99 9.48 -29.94
CA CYS A 177 5.50 10.24 -31.08
C CYS A 177 6.82 10.94 -30.73
N GLY A 178 7.85 10.70 -31.54
CA GLY A 178 9.18 11.28 -31.34
C GLY A 178 10.08 10.57 -30.33
N ARG A 179 9.56 9.61 -29.55
CA ARG A 179 10.40 8.73 -28.73
C ARG A 179 11.34 7.93 -29.63
N LYS A 180 12.55 7.69 -29.15
CA LYS A 180 13.55 6.89 -29.88
C LYS A 180 13.70 5.55 -29.16
N TYR A 181 13.82 4.48 -29.92
CA TYR A 181 14.07 3.15 -29.36
C TYR A 181 15.32 2.54 -29.97
N LYS A 182 16.21 2.04 -29.13
CA LYS A 182 17.31 1.17 -29.54
C LYS A 182 16.81 -0.27 -29.61
N VAL A 183 16.68 -0.80 -30.82
CA VAL A 183 16.13 -2.11 -31.14
C VAL A 183 17.24 -3.07 -31.52
N LYS A 184 17.23 -4.29 -30.95
CA LYS A 184 18.19 -5.36 -31.23
C LYS A 184 17.45 -6.66 -31.56
N CYS A 185 17.82 -7.29 -32.67
CA CYS A 185 17.36 -8.65 -33.00
C CYS A 185 17.94 -9.66 -32.00
N ILE A 186 17.08 -10.56 -31.51
CA ILE A 186 17.45 -11.65 -30.59
C ILE A 186 17.09 -13.05 -31.11
N GLY A 187 16.42 -13.15 -32.27
CA GLY A 187 16.19 -14.41 -32.98
C GLY A 187 15.04 -14.30 -33.98
N GLY A 188 14.82 -15.36 -34.78
CA GLY A 188 13.64 -15.46 -35.64
C GLY A 188 12.40 -15.95 -34.89
N THR A 189 11.21 -15.74 -35.45
CA THR A 189 9.94 -16.27 -34.90
C THR A 189 9.56 -17.65 -35.43
N ASN A 190 10.15 -18.08 -36.55
CA ASN A 190 9.67 -19.24 -37.33
C ASN A 190 10.29 -20.59 -36.90
N GLY A 191 10.95 -20.66 -35.74
CA GLY A 191 11.41 -21.93 -35.13
C GLY A 191 12.43 -22.76 -35.93
N GLN A 192 12.89 -22.29 -37.09
CA GLN A 192 13.92 -22.97 -37.88
C GLN A 192 15.26 -22.86 -37.14
N ALA A 193 15.65 -23.94 -36.47
CA ALA A 193 16.81 -24.00 -35.57
C ALA A 193 18.14 -23.56 -36.22
N ASN A 194 18.23 -23.58 -37.55
CA ASN A 194 19.47 -23.33 -38.30
C ASN A 194 19.47 -22.01 -39.10
N HIS A 195 18.41 -21.18 -38.99
CA HIS A 195 18.35 -19.88 -39.66
C HIS A 195 18.22 -18.77 -38.62
N ASN A 196 19.35 -18.19 -38.22
CA ASN A 196 19.34 -16.99 -37.39
C ASN A 196 19.23 -15.76 -38.29
N PRO A 197 18.10 -15.04 -38.31
CA PRO A 197 17.93 -13.89 -39.18
C PRO A 197 18.72 -12.66 -38.68
N CYS A 198 19.23 -12.67 -37.44
CA CYS A 198 19.89 -11.51 -36.86
C CYS A 198 21.28 -11.28 -37.46
N ARG A 199 21.55 -10.03 -37.87
CA ARG A 199 22.86 -9.59 -38.41
C ARG A 199 23.89 -9.21 -37.35
N GLY A 200 23.47 -9.18 -36.08
CA GLY A 200 24.27 -8.67 -34.97
C GLY A 200 24.23 -7.14 -34.92
N GLY A 201 24.14 -6.57 -33.71
CA GLY A 201 24.05 -5.13 -33.50
C GLY A 201 22.66 -4.64 -33.08
N SER A 202 22.43 -3.35 -33.22
CA SER A 202 21.18 -2.66 -32.84
C SER A 202 20.99 -1.41 -33.69
N VAL A 203 19.75 -1.06 -33.98
CA VAL A 203 19.35 0.18 -34.65
C VAL A 203 18.66 1.12 -33.67
N VAL A 204 18.83 2.44 -33.81
CA VAL A 204 18.01 3.43 -33.11
C VAL A 204 17.00 4.00 -34.10
N VAL A 205 15.70 3.89 -33.78
CA VAL A 205 14.60 4.40 -34.61
C VAL A 205 13.75 5.40 -33.86
N LYS A 206 13.18 6.38 -34.56
CA LYS A 206 12.17 7.32 -34.03
C LYS A 206 10.76 6.76 -34.28
N ILE A 207 9.88 6.79 -33.30
CA ILE A 207 8.45 6.49 -33.52
C ILE A 207 7.81 7.67 -34.24
N VAL A 208 7.28 7.41 -35.43
CA VAL A 208 6.63 8.44 -36.28
C VAL A 208 5.22 8.05 -36.70
N ASP A 209 4.82 6.80 -36.51
CA ASP A 209 3.53 6.30 -36.97
C ASP A 209 2.88 5.31 -36.00
N PHE A 210 1.61 4.98 -36.26
CA PHE A 210 0.83 4.02 -35.50
C PHE A 210 0.60 2.75 -36.29
N CYS A 211 0.90 1.61 -35.66
CA CYS A 211 0.60 0.29 -36.18
C CYS A 211 -0.71 -0.24 -35.57
N PRO A 212 -1.83 -0.30 -36.32
CA PRO A 212 -3.10 -0.80 -35.81
C PRO A 212 -3.05 -2.32 -35.57
N ALA A 213 -4.15 -2.90 -35.06
CA ALA A 213 -4.22 -4.31 -34.66
C ALA A 213 -3.86 -5.34 -35.76
N GLY A 214 -3.84 -4.94 -37.03
CA GLY A 214 -3.38 -5.78 -38.14
C GLY A 214 -1.85 -5.90 -38.26
N CYS A 215 -1.08 -5.05 -37.58
CA CYS A 215 0.37 -5.14 -37.54
C CYS A 215 0.82 -6.29 -36.66
N GLN A 216 1.67 -7.16 -37.23
CA GLN A 216 2.11 -8.37 -36.55
C GLN A 216 3.32 -8.15 -35.62
N GLY A 217 3.80 -6.92 -35.45
CA GLY A 217 4.95 -6.55 -34.63
C GLY A 217 4.58 -5.65 -33.44
N THR A 218 5.39 -5.71 -32.39
CA THR A 218 5.38 -4.74 -31.28
C THR A 218 5.89 -3.37 -31.77
N ILE A 219 6.95 -3.39 -32.58
CA ILE A 219 7.51 -2.25 -33.31
C ILE A 219 7.59 -2.64 -34.79
N ASP A 220 6.98 -1.86 -35.68
CA ASP A 220 7.09 -2.08 -37.11
C ASP A 220 8.14 -1.11 -37.66
N LEU A 221 9.30 -1.64 -38.06
CA LEU A 221 10.44 -0.81 -38.47
C LEU A 221 10.27 -0.35 -39.92
N SER A 222 10.95 0.72 -40.32
CA SER A 222 11.23 0.90 -41.75
C SER A 222 12.04 -0.28 -42.29
N GLN A 223 11.97 -0.50 -43.60
CA GLN A 223 12.71 -1.55 -44.27
C GLN A 223 14.23 -1.38 -44.06
N GLU A 224 14.73 -0.15 -44.12
CA GLU A 224 16.14 0.17 -43.90
C GLU A 224 16.57 -0.12 -42.46
N ALA A 225 15.75 0.26 -41.47
CA ALA A 225 16.06 -0.01 -40.07
C ALA A 225 16.02 -1.50 -39.75
N PHE A 226 15.05 -2.24 -40.29
CA PHE A 226 14.96 -3.69 -40.14
C PHE A 226 16.17 -4.39 -40.75
N ALA A 227 16.54 -4.01 -41.98
CA ALA A 227 17.68 -4.56 -42.68
C ALA A 227 19.01 -4.32 -41.95
N MET A 228 19.12 -3.32 -41.07
CA MET A 228 20.35 -3.16 -40.28
C MET A 228 20.50 -4.22 -39.19
N ILE A 229 19.41 -4.81 -38.68
CA ILE A 229 19.46 -5.74 -37.55
C ILE A 229 19.11 -7.19 -37.93
N ALA A 230 18.41 -7.41 -39.04
CA ALA A 230 18.02 -8.74 -39.48
C ALA A 230 17.85 -8.86 -41.00
N ASP A 231 17.79 -10.10 -41.50
CA ASP A 231 17.42 -10.41 -42.88
C ASP A 231 15.92 -10.14 -43.13
N PRO A 232 15.56 -9.22 -44.05
CA PRO A 232 14.17 -8.94 -44.42
C PRO A 232 13.37 -10.18 -44.85
N ASN A 233 14.03 -11.23 -45.37
CA ASN A 233 13.37 -12.49 -45.74
C ASN A 233 12.72 -13.20 -44.54
N ALA A 234 13.15 -12.89 -43.32
CA ALA A 234 12.53 -13.42 -42.11
C ALA A 234 11.10 -12.91 -41.92
N GLY A 235 10.79 -11.71 -42.41
CA GLY A 235 9.50 -11.01 -42.28
C GLY A 235 9.17 -10.55 -40.84
N LYS A 236 9.42 -11.40 -39.84
CA LYS A 236 9.19 -11.15 -38.43
C LYS A 236 10.31 -11.74 -37.58
N ILE A 237 10.76 -10.97 -36.60
CA ILE A 237 11.85 -11.34 -35.68
C ILE A 237 11.46 -11.06 -34.23
N ASN A 238 12.10 -11.77 -33.31
CA ASN A 238 12.11 -11.44 -31.90
C ASN A 238 13.13 -10.33 -31.65
N ILE A 239 12.73 -9.30 -30.92
CA ILE A 239 13.58 -8.15 -30.59
C ILE A 239 13.66 -7.92 -29.08
N LYS A 240 14.75 -7.29 -28.68
CA LYS A 240 14.87 -6.56 -27.42
C LYS A 240 14.95 -5.08 -27.74
N PHE A 241 14.18 -4.24 -27.05
CA PHE A 241 14.18 -2.80 -27.30
C PHE A 241 14.18 -2.02 -25.98
N ILE A 242 14.67 -0.78 -26.05
CA ILE A 242 14.81 0.13 -24.93
C ILE A 242 14.64 1.54 -25.48
N GLU A 243 13.91 2.39 -24.76
CA GLU A 243 13.79 3.82 -25.08
C GLU A 243 15.12 4.54 -24.82
#